data_AF-A0A9Q1KIB2-F1
#
_entry.id   AF-A0A9Q1KIB2-F1
#
_cell.length_a   1.000
_cell.length_b   1.000
_cell.length_c   1.000
_cell.angle_alpha   90.00
_cell.angle_beta   90.00
_cell.angle_gamma   90.00
#
_symmetry.space_group_name_H-M   'P 1'
#
loop_
_entity.id
_entity.type
_entity.pdbx_description
1 polymer ?
#
loop_
_entity_poly.entity_id
_entity_poly.type
_entity_poly.pdbx_seq_one_letter_code
_entity_poly.pdbx_strand_id
1 'polypeptide(L)'
;MMDQVAAAIEHKAYARIGLLGNPSDVYYGNTISLSLANFWATVKLEPSDQLVIRPHPAHDLVQFDSIDHLVNRLQSEGYYGGVRLLMAICKIFYKYCKAENIALHGGNFTLSYDTNIPRQTGLSGSSAIVCAALNCMLDFYKVRHLVKVEERPNLILEAEKELGIVAGLQDRVVQVYGGLVFMDFNKSHMDKLGHGIYTQMDISLLPPLYLIYAENPSDSGKVHSTVRQRWLDEDEFIRSTMNEVANIAVEGRQALLAKDHAKLASLMNRNFDLRRSMFGDDALGALNIKMVEVPRQVGAASKFTGSGGAVVAFCPDGPEQATRLQDACEKAGFIVQPVQVVPSLLTEADLKISSS
;
A
#
# COMPACT_ATOMS: atom_id res chain seq x y z
N MET A 1 -42.49 16.15 6.49
CA MET A 1 -41.59 16.16 5.32
C MET A 1 -40.82 14.86 5.38
N MET A 2 -41.03 13.97 4.41
CA MET A 2 -40.32 12.69 4.36
C MET A 2 -38.84 12.96 4.18
N ASP A 3 -38.03 12.53 5.14
CA ASP A 3 -36.58 12.52 5.05
C ASP A 3 -36.18 11.81 3.75
N GLN A 4 -35.53 12.53 2.84
CA GLN A 4 -34.67 11.89 1.87
C GLN A 4 -33.59 11.17 2.68
N VAL A 5 -33.77 9.86 2.88
CA VAL A 5 -32.71 8.98 3.39
C VAL A 5 -31.51 9.25 2.49
N ALA A 6 -30.50 9.93 3.03
CA ALA A 6 -29.31 10.22 2.25
C ALA A 6 -28.75 8.88 1.75
N ALA A 7 -28.45 8.81 0.45
CA ALA A 7 -28.04 7.56 -0.17
C ALA A 7 -26.76 7.05 0.48
N ALA A 8 -26.65 5.73 0.61
CA ALA A 8 -25.41 5.09 1.04
C ALA A 8 -24.25 5.50 0.12
N ILE A 9 -23.10 5.81 0.71
CA ILE A 9 -21.87 6.16 0.00
C ILE A 9 -20.92 4.98 0.10
N GLU A 10 -20.49 4.46 -1.04
CA GLU A 10 -19.52 3.38 -1.10
C GLU A 10 -18.28 3.82 -1.87
N HIS A 11 -17.11 3.61 -1.27
CA HIS A 11 -15.82 3.84 -1.92
C HIS A 11 -14.96 2.60 -1.90
N LYS A 12 -14.18 2.47 -2.97
CA LYS A 12 -13.21 1.39 -3.16
C LYS A 12 -11.81 1.98 -3.20
N ALA A 13 -10.90 1.36 -2.45
CA ALA A 13 -9.46 1.59 -2.57
C ALA A 13 -8.78 0.27 -2.95
N TYR A 14 -7.72 0.36 -3.72
CA TYR A 14 -7.06 -0.81 -4.30
C TYR A 14 -5.80 -1.19 -3.53
N ALA A 15 -5.37 -2.44 -3.68
CA ALA A 15 -4.03 -2.84 -3.29
C ALA A 15 -2.99 -2.09 -4.14
N ARG A 16 -1.72 -2.21 -3.77
CA ARG A 16 -0.63 -1.57 -4.51
C ARG A 16 0.61 -2.43 -4.61
N ILE A 17 1.42 -2.16 -5.62
CA ILE A 17 2.77 -2.71 -5.78
C ILE A 17 3.77 -1.55 -5.70
N GLY A 18 4.68 -1.61 -4.73
CA GLY A 18 5.91 -0.81 -4.75
C GLY A 18 6.85 -1.37 -5.81
N LEU A 19 6.92 -0.71 -6.97
CA LEU A 19 7.70 -1.18 -8.10
C LEU A 19 9.18 -0.94 -7.87
N LEU A 20 9.59 0.28 -7.52
CA LEU A 20 11.01 0.63 -7.29
C LEU A 20 11.15 1.63 -6.14
N GLY A 21 12.32 1.61 -5.50
CA GLY A 21 12.72 2.58 -4.48
C GLY A 21 12.20 2.31 -3.07
N ASN A 22 11.37 1.29 -2.84
CA ASN A 22 10.99 0.89 -1.50
C ASN A 22 12.15 0.13 -0.80
N PRO A 23 12.47 0.39 0.48
CA PRO A 23 11.68 1.17 1.47
C PRO A 23 12.18 2.61 1.69
N SER A 24 12.75 3.30 0.69
CA SER A 24 13.35 4.64 0.90
C SER A 24 12.34 5.74 1.25
N ASP A 25 11.04 5.50 1.12
CA ASP A 25 9.97 6.48 1.42
C ASP A 25 9.93 6.88 2.90
N VAL A 26 10.30 6.00 3.82
CA VAL A 26 10.44 6.34 5.26
C VAL A 26 11.77 7.05 5.58
N TYR A 27 12.64 7.20 4.59
CA TYR A 27 14.00 7.75 4.71
C TYR A 27 14.23 8.93 3.74
N TYR A 28 13.16 9.62 3.34
CA TYR A 28 13.21 10.80 2.47
C TYR A 28 13.76 10.56 1.06
N GLY A 29 13.58 9.34 0.55
CA GLY A 29 14.02 8.93 -0.79
C GLY A 29 12.94 9.10 -1.86
N ASN A 30 13.03 8.27 -2.91
CA ASN A 30 12.11 8.27 -4.04
C ASN A 30 11.53 6.88 -4.26
N THR A 31 10.28 6.80 -4.72
CA THR A 31 9.65 5.52 -5.07
C THR A 31 8.84 5.61 -6.37
N ILE A 32 8.60 4.45 -6.97
CA ILE A 32 7.59 4.26 -8.02
C ILE A 32 6.67 3.17 -7.55
N SER A 33 5.37 3.44 -7.52
CA SER A 33 4.35 2.46 -7.16
C SER A 33 3.18 2.50 -8.14
N LEU A 34 2.49 1.38 -8.26
CA LEU A 34 1.28 1.26 -9.07
C LEU A 34 0.11 0.68 -8.27
N SER A 35 -1.10 1.10 -8.65
CA SER A 35 -2.35 0.60 -8.07
C SER A 35 -2.76 -0.73 -8.72
N LEU A 36 -3.00 -1.75 -7.89
CA LEU A 36 -3.26 -3.13 -8.29
C LEU A 36 -4.75 -3.44 -8.21
N ALA A 37 -5.40 -3.63 -9.35
CA ALA A 37 -6.85 -3.87 -9.45
C ALA A 37 -7.29 -5.25 -8.97
N ASN A 38 -6.36 -6.23 -8.96
CA ASN A 38 -6.64 -7.61 -8.53
C ASN A 38 -7.23 -7.68 -7.12
N PHE A 39 -6.84 -6.75 -6.24
CA PHE A 39 -7.31 -6.71 -4.86
C PHE A 39 -7.74 -5.30 -4.44
N TRP A 40 -8.72 -5.24 -3.56
CA TRP A 40 -9.35 -4.01 -3.12
C TRP A 40 -9.94 -4.15 -1.72
N ALA A 41 -10.17 -3.00 -1.08
CA ALA A 41 -11.02 -2.85 0.10
C ALA A 41 -12.15 -1.85 -0.23
N THR A 42 -13.37 -2.16 0.18
CA THR A 42 -14.50 -1.22 0.12
C THR A 42 -14.87 -0.78 1.51
N VAL A 43 -15.34 0.45 1.60
CA VAL A 43 -16.03 0.97 2.78
C VAL A 43 -17.37 1.53 2.33
N LYS A 44 -18.41 1.18 3.07
CA LYS A 44 -19.76 1.69 2.90
C LYS A 44 -20.12 2.53 4.12
N LEU A 45 -20.58 3.74 3.86
CA LEU A 45 -21.08 4.70 4.85
C LEU A 45 -22.58 4.90 4.60
N GLU A 46 -23.38 4.52 5.58
CA GLU A 46 -24.85 4.64 5.52
C GLU A 46 -25.30 5.64 6.59
N PRO A 47 -26.06 6.70 6.25
CA PRO A 47 -26.64 7.58 7.27
C PRO A 47 -27.50 6.78 8.25
N SER A 48 -27.36 7.07 9.54
CA SER A 48 -28.08 6.37 10.61
C SER A 48 -28.26 7.26 11.83
N ASP A 49 -29.19 6.91 12.72
CA ASP A 49 -29.47 7.69 13.94
C ASP A 49 -28.26 7.77 14.88
N GLN A 50 -27.45 6.71 14.92
CA GLN A 50 -26.26 6.58 15.75
C GLN A 50 -25.01 6.38 14.87
N LEU A 51 -23.85 6.83 15.38
CA LEU A 51 -22.57 6.49 14.77
C LEU A 51 -22.21 5.05 15.13
N VAL A 52 -22.15 4.17 14.13
CA VAL A 52 -21.89 2.74 14.31
C VAL A 52 -20.70 2.31 13.46
N ILE A 53 -19.75 1.60 14.06
CA ILE A 53 -18.69 0.89 13.31
C ILE A 53 -19.06 -0.59 13.33
N ARG A 54 -19.51 -1.13 12.20
CA ARG A 54 -19.99 -2.51 12.08
C ARG A 54 -18.79 -3.46 11.96
N PRO A 55 -18.62 -4.44 12.87
CA PRO A 55 -17.58 -5.47 12.74
C PRO A 55 -17.77 -6.31 11.49
N HIS A 56 -16.68 -6.64 10.81
CA HIS A 56 -16.73 -7.55 9.67
C HIS A 56 -16.93 -9.00 10.14
N PRO A 57 -17.89 -9.75 9.57
CA PRO A 57 -18.26 -11.08 10.05
C PRO A 57 -17.12 -12.12 10.01
N ALA A 58 -16.13 -11.94 9.12
CA ALA A 58 -14.99 -12.86 9.01
C ALA A 58 -13.67 -12.30 9.56
N HIS A 59 -13.58 -10.97 9.74
CA HIS A 59 -12.29 -10.30 9.99
C HIS A 59 -12.20 -9.61 11.35
N ASP A 60 -13.36 -9.35 11.98
CA ASP A 60 -13.50 -8.82 13.35
C ASP A 60 -14.30 -9.81 14.19
N LEU A 61 -13.93 -11.10 14.14
CA LEU A 61 -14.60 -12.14 14.92
C LEU A 61 -14.47 -11.86 16.42
N VAL A 62 -15.62 -11.82 17.08
CA VAL A 62 -15.76 -11.75 18.54
C VAL A 62 -16.58 -12.91 19.10
N GLN A 63 -17.04 -13.80 18.21
CA GLN A 63 -17.76 -15.02 18.53
C GLN A 63 -17.04 -16.20 17.87
N PHE A 64 -16.81 -17.25 18.64
CA PHE A 64 -16.04 -18.44 18.24
C PHE A 64 -16.78 -19.69 18.72
N ASP A 65 -16.65 -20.79 17.96
CA ASP A 65 -17.31 -22.05 18.30
C ASP A 65 -16.62 -22.79 19.46
N SER A 66 -15.32 -22.56 19.65
CA SER A 66 -14.51 -23.16 20.72
C SER A 66 -13.22 -22.36 20.97
N ILE A 67 -12.49 -22.70 22.04
CA ILE A 67 -11.16 -22.14 22.30
C ILE A 67 -10.18 -22.51 21.18
N ASP A 68 -10.26 -23.72 20.62
CA ASP A 68 -9.40 -24.13 19.52
C ASP A 68 -9.65 -23.28 18.26
N HIS A 69 -10.92 -22.98 17.95
CA HIS A 69 -11.26 -22.07 16.86
C HIS A 69 -10.65 -20.67 17.10
N LEU A 70 -10.81 -20.11 18.31
CA LEU A 70 -10.19 -18.84 18.68
C LEU A 70 -8.65 -18.87 18.51
N VAL A 71 -7.97 -19.85 19.11
CA VAL A 71 -6.50 -19.93 19.09
C VAL A 71 -5.98 -20.08 17.67
N ASN A 72 -6.57 -20.95 16.85
CA ASN A 72 -6.17 -21.14 15.46
C ASN A 72 -6.33 -19.85 14.66
N ARG A 73 -7.46 -19.15 14.82
CA ARG A 73 -7.72 -17.87 14.14
C ARG A 73 -6.76 -16.76 14.56
N LEU A 74 -6.35 -16.74 15.83
CA LEU A 74 -5.40 -15.75 16.34
C LEU A 74 -3.97 -16.04 15.89
N GLN A 75 -3.59 -17.31 15.74
CA GLN A 75 -2.28 -17.73 15.24
C GLN A 75 -2.12 -17.45 13.74
N SER A 76 -3.19 -17.62 12.94
CA SER A 76 -3.13 -17.43 11.48
C SER A 76 -3.30 -15.97 11.06
N GLU A 77 -4.29 -15.27 11.61
CA GLU A 77 -4.73 -13.97 11.10
C GLU A 77 -4.57 -12.81 12.10
N GLY A 78 -4.09 -13.13 13.31
CA GLY A 78 -3.87 -12.18 14.40
C GLY A 78 -5.14 -11.74 15.13
N TYR A 79 -4.94 -10.83 16.07
CA TYR A 79 -5.97 -10.35 17.02
C TYR A 79 -6.88 -9.26 16.46
N TYR A 80 -6.45 -8.58 15.40
CA TYR A 80 -7.09 -7.34 14.95
C TYR A 80 -7.74 -7.50 13.58
N GLY A 81 -8.87 -6.81 13.39
CA GLY A 81 -9.51 -6.56 12.10
C GLY A 81 -9.57 -5.08 11.75
N GLY A 82 -10.54 -4.69 10.94
CA GLY A 82 -10.66 -3.36 10.36
C GLY A 82 -11.41 -2.35 11.23
N VAL A 83 -12.14 -2.78 12.27
CA VAL A 83 -12.88 -1.87 13.16
C VAL A 83 -11.98 -0.77 13.73
N ARG A 84 -10.80 -1.13 14.22
CA ARG A 84 -9.83 -0.15 14.77
C ARG A 84 -9.34 0.86 13.73
N LEU A 85 -9.20 0.43 12.47
CA LEU A 85 -8.76 1.28 11.36
C LEU A 85 -9.83 2.34 11.05
N LEU A 86 -11.10 1.92 11.01
CA LEU A 86 -12.25 2.81 10.82
C LEU A 86 -12.38 3.82 11.97
N MET A 87 -12.22 3.38 13.22
CA MET A 87 -12.25 4.27 14.37
C MET A 87 -11.10 5.30 14.33
N ALA A 88 -9.88 4.84 14.00
CA ALA A 88 -8.71 5.71 13.94
C ALA A 88 -8.87 6.81 12.87
N ILE A 89 -9.34 6.45 11.67
CA ILE A 89 -9.51 7.45 10.60
C ILE A 89 -10.63 8.43 10.92
N CYS A 90 -11.73 8.01 11.56
CA CYS A 90 -12.75 8.96 12.04
C CYS A 90 -12.16 9.97 13.04
N LYS A 91 -11.35 9.52 13.99
CA LYS A 91 -10.67 10.39 14.96
C LYS A 91 -9.72 11.37 14.26
N ILE A 92 -8.87 10.88 13.36
CA ILE A 92 -7.88 11.70 12.64
C ILE A 92 -8.57 12.71 11.72
N PHE A 93 -9.59 12.28 10.97
CA PHE A 93 -10.38 13.16 10.11
C PHE A 93 -11.05 14.28 10.92
N TYR A 94 -11.71 13.94 12.04
CA TYR A 94 -12.32 14.94 12.91
C TYR A 94 -11.29 15.95 13.46
N LYS A 95 -10.12 15.46 13.89
CA LYS A 95 -9.02 16.32 14.37
C LYS A 95 -8.53 17.26 13.27
N TYR A 96 -8.33 16.75 12.06
CA TYR A 96 -7.91 17.53 10.90
C TYR A 96 -8.93 18.62 10.58
N CYS A 97 -10.21 18.28 10.43
CA CYS A 97 -11.25 19.27 10.13
C CYS A 97 -11.35 20.35 11.21
N LYS A 98 -11.16 20.00 12.49
CA LYS A 98 -11.10 20.98 13.58
C LYS A 98 -9.89 21.91 13.47
N ALA A 99 -8.72 21.39 13.10
CA ALA A 99 -7.51 22.19 12.94
C ALA A 99 -7.62 23.17 11.75
N GLU A 100 -8.21 22.70 10.64
CA GLU A 100 -8.40 23.47 9.41
C GLU A 100 -9.69 24.32 9.40
N ASN A 101 -10.42 24.39 10.52
CA ASN A 101 -11.69 25.10 10.64
C ASN A 101 -12.76 24.67 9.60
N ILE A 102 -12.74 23.40 9.19
CA ILE A 102 -13.73 22.80 8.30
C ILE A 102 -14.94 22.35 9.12
N ALA A 103 -16.09 22.96 8.87
CA ALA A 103 -17.34 22.62 9.55
C ALA A 103 -17.91 21.27 9.06
N LEU A 104 -18.19 20.37 10.00
CA LEU A 104 -18.86 19.10 9.76
C LEU A 104 -20.32 19.20 10.23
N HIS A 105 -21.28 18.72 9.45
CA HIS A 105 -22.67 18.64 9.91
C HIS A 105 -22.84 17.54 10.97
N GLY A 106 -23.85 17.65 11.84
CA GLY A 106 -24.07 16.73 12.97
C GLY A 106 -24.71 15.37 12.61
N GLY A 107 -24.61 14.93 11.36
CA GLY A 107 -25.25 13.70 10.90
C GLY A 107 -24.44 12.47 11.31
N ASN A 108 -25.12 11.45 11.83
CA ASN A 108 -24.53 10.17 12.20
C ASN A 108 -24.56 9.17 11.03
N PHE A 109 -23.76 8.11 11.13
CA PHE A 109 -23.62 7.10 10.08
C PHE A 109 -23.13 5.76 10.61
N THR A 110 -23.40 4.70 9.85
CA THR A 110 -22.85 3.37 10.02
C THR A 110 -21.72 3.16 9.00
N LEU A 111 -20.53 2.79 9.46
CA LEU A 111 -19.43 2.31 8.61
C LEU A 111 -19.35 0.79 8.64
N SER A 112 -19.21 0.19 7.48
CA SER A 112 -18.82 -1.21 7.28
C SER A 112 -17.77 -1.30 6.20
N TYR A 113 -16.93 -2.34 6.22
CA TYR A 113 -15.93 -2.56 5.19
C TYR A 113 -15.97 -4.00 4.69
N ASP A 114 -15.43 -4.23 3.50
CA ASP A 114 -15.13 -5.56 2.95
C ASP A 114 -13.77 -5.51 2.24
N THR A 115 -13.10 -6.65 2.07
CA THR A 115 -11.79 -6.71 1.42
C THR A 115 -11.48 -8.10 0.89
N ASN A 116 -10.89 -8.16 -0.30
CA ASN A 116 -10.28 -9.38 -0.82
C ASN A 116 -8.74 -9.33 -0.78
N ILE A 117 -8.14 -8.28 -0.20
CA ILE A 117 -6.68 -8.15 -0.08
C ILE A 117 -6.16 -9.20 0.91
N PRO A 118 -5.30 -10.14 0.47
CA PRO A 118 -4.79 -11.17 1.35
C PRO A 118 -4.00 -10.58 2.52
N ARG A 119 -4.23 -11.09 3.73
CA ARG A 119 -3.52 -10.62 4.93
C ARG A 119 -2.02 -10.91 4.81
N GLN A 120 -1.21 -10.01 5.38
CA GLN A 120 0.24 -10.18 5.51
C GLN A 120 1.01 -10.38 4.18
N THR A 121 0.42 -10.02 3.04
CA THR A 121 1.08 -10.12 1.71
C THR A 121 1.83 -8.87 1.28
N GLY A 122 1.99 -7.89 2.19
CA GLY A 122 2.68 -6.65 1.87
C GLY A 122 1.97 -5.82 0.79
N LEU A 123 0.70 -6.07 0.48
CA LEU A 123 -0.14 -5.40 -0.54
C LEU A 123 -0.93 -4.17 -0.04
N SER A 124 -0.67 -3.76 1.21
CA SER A 124 -1.28 -2.57 1.85
C SER A 124 -2.81 -2.65 2.05
N GLY A 125 -3.28 -3.76 2.62
CA GLY A 125 -4.71 -3.93 2.93
C GLY A 125 -5.25 -2.98 4.00
N SER A 126 -4.45 -2.68 5.05
CA SER A 126 -4.89 -1.79 6.14
C SER A 126 -5.11 -0.36 5.67
N SER A 127 -4.16 0.20 4.94
CA SER A 127 -4.26 1.54 4.35
C SER A 127 -5.36 1.63 3.30
N ALA A 128 -5.67 0.55 2.57
CA ALA A 128 -6.79 0.52 1.62
C ALA A 128 -8.13 0.73 2.34
N ILE A 129 -8.37 0.04 3.46
CA ILE A 129 -9.58 0.23 4.28
C ILE A 129 -9.66 1.69 4.78
N VAL A 130 -8.55 2.22 5.29
CA VAL A 130 -8.48 3.60 5.78
C VAL A 130 -8.73 4.62 4.66
N CYS A 131 -8.16 4.40 3.47
CA CYS A 131 -8.34 5.25 2.30
C CYS A 131 -9.80 5.27 1.82
N ALA A 132 -10.43 4.09 1.70
CA ALA A 132 -11.84 3.98 1.34
C ALA A 132 -12.75 4.68 2.35
N ALA A 133 -12.48 4.54 3.65
CA ALA A 133 -13.21 5.23 4.71
C ALA A 133 -13.04 6.76 4.66
N LEU A 134 -11.81 7.25 4.42
CA LEU A 134 -11.56 8.68 4.22
C LEU A 134 -12.39 9.22 3.05
N ASN A 135 -12.42 8.51 1.92
CA ASN A 135 -13.22 8.92 0.76
C ASN A 135 -14.73 8.98 1.07
N CYS A 136 -15.27 8.00 1.82
CA CYS A 136 -16.66 8.07 2.29
C CYS A 136 -16.92 9.31 3.16
N MET A 137 -16.01 9.63 4.10
CA MET A 137 -16.19 10.78 4.99
C MET A 137 -16.08 12.12 4.24
N LEU A 138 -15.14 12.24 3.30
CA LEU A 138 -15.00 13.44 2.47
C LEU A 138 -16.30 13.77 1.70
N ASP A 139 -17.00 12.74 1.21
CA ASP A 139 -18.23 12.91 0.44
C ASP A 139 -19.47 13.02 1.31
N PHE A 140 -19.55 12.25 2.40
CA PHE A 140 -20.64 12.34 3.37
C PHE A 140 -20.76 13.76 3.93
N TYR A 141 -19.63 14.31 4.39
CA TYR A 141 -19.57 15.67 4.91
C TYR A 141 -19.49 16.75 3.83
N LYS A 142 -19.36 16.37 2.55
CA LYS A 142 -19.25 17.27 1.39
C LYS A 142 -18.05 18.22 1.46
N VAL A 143 -16.94 17.75 2.02
CA VAL A 143 -15.71 18.54 2.25
C VAL A 143 -14.53 18.12 1.37
N ARG A 144 -14.72 17.19 0.41
CA ARG A 144 -13.63 16.74 -0.48
C ARG A 144 -12.80 17.87 -1.10
N HIS A 145 -13.47 18.94 -1.54
CA HIS A 145 -12.86 20.10 -2.17
C HIS A 145 -12.05 20.99 -1.20
N LEU A 146 -12.19 20.78 0.10
CA LEU A 146 -11.47 21.50 1.16
C LEU A 146 -10.22 20.74 1.65
N VAL A 147 -10.03 19.50 1.19
CA VAL A 147 -8.89 18.66 1.58
C VAL A 147 -8.04 18.38 0.35
N LYS A 148 -6.87 19.01 0.28
CA LYS A 148 -5.98 18.89 -0.89
C LYS A 148 -5.59 17.43 -1.09
N VAL A 149 -5.47 17.02 -2.35
CA VAL A 149 -5.22 15.62 -2.70
C VAL A 149 -3.88 15.12 -2.16
N GLU A 150 -2.89 15.99 -2.06
CA GLU A 150 -1.56 15.76 -1.52
C GLU A 150 -1.54 15.51 -0.01
N GLU A 151 -2.56 16.01 0.71
CA GLU A 151 -2.68 15.89 2.17
C GLU A 151 -3.42 14.62 2.59
N ARG A 152 -4.30 14.09 1.73
CA ARG A 152 -5.07 12.86 2.01
C ARG A 152 -4.19 11.67 2.40
N PRO A 153 -3.04 11.40 1.74
CA PRO A 153 -2.12 10.35 2.15
C PRO A 153 -1.62 10.48 3.60
N ASN A 154 -1.42 11.72 4.08
CA ASN A 154 -0.98 11.98 5.45
C ASN A 154 -2.08 11.61 6.45
N LEU A 155 -3.34 11.93 6.18
CA LEU A 155 -4.46 11.55 7.06
C LEU A 155 -4.56 10.03 7.23
N ILE A 156 -4.37 9.29 6.13
CA ILE A 156 -4.37 7.83 6.14
C ILE A 156 -3.18 7.31 6.97
N LEU A 157 -1.99 7.87 6.76
CA LEU A 157 -0.80 7.50 7.52
C LEU A 157 -0.93 7.80 9.02
N GLU A 158 -1.49 8.95 9.39
CA GLU A 158 -1.70 9.33 10.80
C GLU A 158 -2.70 8.40 11.50
N ALA A 159 -3.73 7.89 10.80
CA ALA A 159 -4.66 6.91 11.36
C ALA A 159 -3.96 5.57 11.67
N GLU A 160 -2.98 5.17 10.85
CA GLU A 160 -2.20 3.98 11.12
C GLU A 160 -1.19 4.19 12.25
N LYS A 161 -0.55 5.36 12.32
CA LYS A 161 0.35 5.73 13.43
C LYS A 161 -0.38 5.79 14.77
N GLU A 162 -1.61 6.28 14.80
CA GLU A 162 -2.48 6.28 15.98
C GLU A 162 -2.64 4.86 16.57
N LEU A 163 -2.56 3.82 15.72
CA LEU A 163 -2.66 2.42 16.10
C LEU A 163 -1.30 1.74 16.32
N GLY A 164 -0.20 2.51 16.32
CA GLY A 164 1.17 2.01 16.45
C GLY A 164 1.68 1.27 15.22
N ILE A 165 1.01 1.39 14.06
CA ILE A 165 1.46 0.74 12.82
C ILE A 165 2.60 1.56 12.23
N VAL A 166 3.77 0.96 12.10
CA VAL A 166 4.94 1.57 11.45
C VAL A 166 4.80 1.41 9.94
N ALA A 167 4.63 2.52 9.23
CA ALA A 167 4.51 2.52 7.78
C ALA A 167 5.07 3.80 7.14
N GLY A 168 5.35 3.73 5.85
CA GLY A 168 5.74 4.87 5.02
C GLY A 168 4.59 5.41 4.18
N LEU A 169 4.83 6.53 3.50
CA LEU A 169 3.78 7.28 2.83
C LEU A 169 3.40 6.71 1.45
N GLN A 170 4.29 5.94 0.81
CA GLN A 170 4.12 5.53 -0.60
C GLN A 170 2.81 4.77 -0.86
N ASP A 171 2.39 3.91 0.07
CA ASP A 171 1.20 3.08 -0.14
C ASP A 171 -0.05 3.95 -0.20
N ARG A 172 -0.10 4.96 0.67
CA ARG A 172 -1.24 5.86 0.83
C ARG A 172 -1.34 6.80 -0.36
N VAL A 173 -0.20 7.27 -0.87
CA VAL A 173 -0.15 8.11 -2.07
C VAL A 173 -0.72 7.38 -3.27
N VAL A 174 -0.22 6.19 -3.59
CA VAL A 174 -0.70 5.47 -4.78
C VAL A 174 -2.15 5.01 -4.65
N GLN A 175 -2.63 4.74 -3.42
CA GLN A 175 -4.05 4.44 -3.18
C GLN A 175 -4.98 5.64 -3.36
N VAL A 176 -4.52 6.85 -3.05
CA VAL A 176 -5.28 8.09 -3.30
C VAL A 176 -5.23 8.45 -4.78
N TYR A 177 -4.08 8.30 -5.43
CA TYR A 177 -3.85 8.77 -6.80
C TYR A 177 -4.32 7.77 -7.88
N GLY A 178 -4.29 6.46 -7.59
CA GLY A 178 -4.41 5.43 -8.61
C GLY A 178 -3.23 5.42 -9.60
N GLY A 179 -3.35 4.64 -10.67
CA GLY A 179 -2.38 4.66 -11.77
C GLY A 179 -0.98 4.19 -11.38
N LEU A 180 0.01 4.79 -12.04
CA LEU A 180 1.44 4.68 -11.77
C LEU A 180 1.94 6.03 -11.27
N VAL A 181 2.62 6.05 -10.12
CA VAL A 181 3.05 7.29 -9.47
C VAL A 181 4.53 7.22 -9.12
N PHE A 182 5.29 8.21 -9.58
CA PHE A 182 6.62 8.52 -9.09
C PHE A 182 6.50 9.49 -7.92
N MET A 183 7.15 9.19 -6.81
CA MET A 183 7.03 9.94 -5.55
C MET A 183 8.42 10.35 -5.07
N ASP A 184 8.57 11.64 -4.77
CA ASP A 184 9.77 12.22 -4.15
C ASP A 184 9.42 12.68 -2.73
N PHE A 185 10.07 12.07 -1.73
CA PHE A 185 9.89 12.35 -0.31
C PHE A 185 11.01 13.24 0.24
N ASN A 186 11.63 14.08 -0.60
CA ASN A 186 12.69 14.98 -0.18
C ASN A 186 12.33 15.73 1.10
N LYS A 187 13.20 15.60 2.11
CA LYS A 187 12.97 16.14 3.45
C LYS A 187 12.68 17.63 3.45
N SER A 188 13.47 18.43 2.71
CA SER A 188 13.31 19.89 2.70
C SER A 188 11.97 20.34 2.11
N HIS A 189 11.46 19.59 1.12
CA HIS A 189 10.16 19.84 0.52
C HIS A 189 9.04 19.45 1.49
N MET A 190 9.13 18.25 2.09
CA MET A 190 8.15 17.77 3.08
C MET A 190 8.09 18.64 4.33
N ASP A 191 9.23 19.12 4.84
CA ASP A 191 9.27 20.02 5.99
C ASP A 191 8.60 21.37 5.69
N LYS A 192 8.60 21.80 4.41
CA LYS A 192 8.00 23.06 3.97
C LYS A 192 6.50 22.96 3.66
N LEU A 193 6.08 21.89 2.99
CA LEU A 193 4.71 21.74 2.46
C LEU A 193 3.87 20.67 3.18
N GLY A 194 4.49 19.85 4.03
CA GLY A 194 3.81 18.77 4.77
C GLY A 194 3.54 17.50 3.94
N HIS A 195 3.89 17.48 2.65
CA HIS A 195 3.71 16.33 1.75
C HIS A 195 4.88 16.21 0.76
N GLY A 196 5.00 15.06 0.10
CA GLY A 196 5.98 14.85 -0.98
C GLY A 196 5.51 15.37 -2.34
N ILE A 197 6.36 15.22 -3.35
CA ILE A 197 6.01 15.51 -4.76
C ILE A 197 5.52 14.23 -5.40
N TYR A 198 4.29 14.24 -5.89
CA TYR A 198 3.64 13.05 -6.46
C TYR A 198 3.36 13.28 -7.95
N THR A 199 4.05 12.56 -8.81
CA THR A 199 3.98 12.70 -10.27
C THR A 199 3.29 11.48 -10.88
N GLN A 200 2.09 11.67 -11.42
CA GLN A 200 1.42 10.61 -12.18
C GLN A 200 2.20 10.31 -13.48
N MET A 201 2.28 9.03 -13.80
CA MET A 201 2.90 8.51 -15.01
C MET A 201 1.87 7.74 -15.82
N ASP A 202 2.09 7.65 -17.13
CA ASP A 202 1.25 6.82 -18.00
C ASP A 202 1.45 5.33 -17.66
N ILE A 203 0.35 4.63 -17.39
CA ILE A 203 0.34 3.20 -17.11
C ILE A 203 0.79 2.37 -18.31
N SER A 204 0.70 2.91 -19.54
CA SER A 204 1.17 2.27 -20.77
C SER A 204 2.69 2.08 -20.83
N LEU A 205 3.42 2.74 -19.93
CA LEU A 205 4.87 2.57 -19.77
C LEU A 205 5.24 1.24 -19.11
N LEU A 206 4.31 0.60 -18.39
CA LEU A 206 4.56 -0.66 -17.70
C LEU A 206 4.60 -1.83 -18.69
N PRO A 207 5.63 -2.70 -18.62
CA PRO A 207 5.56 -3.99 -19.29
C PRO A 207 4.53 -4.89 -18.58
N PRO A 208 4.18 -6.06 -19.16
CA PRO A 208 3.44 -7.09 -18.43
C PRO A 208 4.17 -7.49 -17.15
N LEU A 209 3.49 -7.36 -16.01
CA LEU A 209 3.99 -7.73 -14.70
C LEU A 209 3.17 -8.91 -14.12
N TYR A 210 3.80 -9.69 -13.26
CA TYR A 210 3.19 -10.84 -12.59
C TYR A 210 3.31 -10.66 -11.08
N LEU A 211 2.20 -10.80 -10.38
CA LEU A 211 2.16 -10.85 -8.94
C LEU A 211 2.31 -12.28 -8.48
N ILE A 212 3.15 -12.49 -7.48
CA ILE A 212 3.43 -13.79 -6.88
C ILE A 212 3.22 -13.66 -5.38
N TYR A 213 2.43 -14.54 -4.76
CA TYR A 213 2.18 -14.52 -3.32
C TYR A 213 1.86 -15.91 -2.76
N ALA A 214 1.90 -16.04 -1.44
CA ALA A 214 1.45 -17.24 -0.72
C ALA A 214 0.12 -16.94 -0.02
N GLU A 215 -0.78 -17.93 0.08
CA GLU A 215 -2.08 -17.74 0.77
C GLU A 215 -1.95 -17.55 2.28
N ASN A 216 -0.93 -18.19 2.88
CA ASN A 216 -0.62 -18.12 4.31
C ASN A 216 0.88 -17.85 4.49
N PRO A 217 1.38 -16.63 4.21
CA PRO A 217 2.77 -16.31 4.47
C PRO A 217 3.00 -16.47 5.98
N SER A 218 3.92 -17.36 6.37
CA SER A 218 4.25 -17.53 7.79
C SER A 218 4.77 -16.21 8.36
N ASP A 219 4.50 -16.01 9.66
CA ASP A 219 4.79 -14.81 10.47
C ASP A 219 6.30 -14.56 10.71
N SER A 220 7.12 -14.85 9.69
CA SER A 220 8.59 -14.79 9.69
C SER A 220 9.14 -13.36 9.70
N GLY A 221 8.29 -12.34 9.75
CA GLY A 221 8.66 -10.92 9.94
C GLY A 221 8.76 -10.47 11.40
N LYS A 222 8.62 -11.37 12.39
CA LYS A 222 8.76 -11.04 13.82
C LYS A 222 10.18 -10.70 14.26
N VAL A 223 11.18 -10.92 13.42
CA VAL A 223 12.55 -10.50 13.71
C VAL A 223 12.63 -8.98 13.55
N HIS A 224 12.81 -8.28 14.67
CA HIS A 224 13.00 -6.84 14.67
C HIS A 224 14.23 -6.46 13.83
N SER A 225 14.02 -5.81 12.68
CA SER A 225 15.11 -5.24 11.89
C SER A 225 15.71 -4.04 12.62
N THR A 226 17.04 -3.95 12.69
CA THR A 226 17.75 -2.79 13.28
C THR A 226 17.93 -1.64 12.30
N VAL A 227 17.49 -1.77 11.05
CA VAL A 227 17.71 -0.80 9.96
C VAL A 227 17.30 0.62 10.35
N ARG A 228 16.13 0.79 10.96
CA ARG A 228 15.66 2.11 11.40
C ARG A 228 16.56 2.71 12.49
N GLN A 229 16.97 1.91 13.45
CA GLN A 229 17.85 2.37 14.53
C GLN A 229 19.23 2.76 13.95
N ARG A 230 19.82 1.90 13.11
CA ARG A 230 21.09 2.18 12.43
C ARG A 230 21.04 3.44 11.56
N TRP A 231 19.92 3.69 10.88
CA TRP A 231 19.72 4.94 10.14
C TRP A 231 19.77 6.18 11.06
N LEU A 232 19.09 6.11 12.21
CA LEU A 232 19.10 7.17 13.23
C LEU A 232 20.47 7.37 13.85
N ASP A 233 21.23 6.28 14.03
CA ASP A 233 22.61 6.28 14.53
C ASP A 233 23.63 6.68 13.46
N GLU A 234 23.15 7.13 12.29
CA GLU A 234 23.97 7.63 11.18
C GLU A 234 24.93 6.60 10.57
N ASP A 235 24.57 5.32 10.65
CA ASP A 235 25.30 4.22 10.02
C ASP A 235 25.50 4.49 8.51
N GLU A 236 26.76 4.64 8.10
CA GLU A 236 27.14 5.02 6.74
C GLU A 236 26.69 3.99 5.71
N PHE A 237 26.77 2.70 6.03
CA PHE A 237 26.33 1.63 5.14
C PHE A 237 24.81 1.70 4.91
N ILE A 238 24.02 1.89 5.96
CA ILE A 238 22.56 2.02 5.83
C ILE A 238 22.20 3.29 5.06
N ARG A 239 22.85 4.42 5.34
CA ARG A 239 22.55 5.70 4.68
C ARG A 239 22.92 5.70 3.20
N SER A 240 24.12 5.25 2.85
CA SER A 240 24.56 5.11 1.46
C SER A 240 23.68 4.13 0.69
N THR A 241 23.37 2.97 1.26
CA THR A 241 22.52 1.98 0.60
C THR A 241 21.10 2.49 0.40
N MET A 242 20.52 3.23 1.35
CA MET A 242 19.20 3.82 1.17
C MET A 242 19.17 4.90 0.10
N ASN A 243 20.25 5.68 -0.04
CA ASN A 243 20.40 6.64 -1.13
C ASN A 243 20.48 5.92 -2.49
N GLU A 244 21.19 4.79 -2.58
CA GLU A 244 21.14 3.93 -3.78
C GLU A 244 19.73 3.44 -4.06
N VAL A 245 19.00 2.96 -3.05
CA VAL A 245 17.60 2.54 -3.21
C VAL A 245 16.73 3.70 -3.71
N ALA A 246 16.89 4.92 -3.20
CA ALA A 246 16.17 6.08 -3.71
C ALA A 246 16.51 6.38 -5.18
N ASN A 247 17.79 6.29 -5.57
CA ASN A 247 18.23 6.52 -6.94
C ASN A 247 17.69 5.47 -7.93
N ILE A 248 17.45 4.24 -7.48
CA ILE A 248 16.81 3.20 -8.31
C ILE A 248 15.45 3.67 -8.83
N ALA A 249 14.65 4.41 -8.05
CA ALA A 249 13.37 4.93 -8.53
C ALA A 249 13.58 6.02 -9.60
N VAL A 250 14.60 6.87 -9.45
CA VAL A 250 14.93 7.91 -10.43
C VAL A 250 15.38 7.29 -11.76
N GLU A 251 16.33 6.35 -11.71
CA GLU A 251 16.78 5.59 -12.89
C GLU A 251 15.63 4.76 -13.48
N GLY A 252 14.78 4.18 -12.63
CA GLY A 252 13.62 3.39 -13.04
C GLY A 252 12.60 4.19 -13.81
N ARG A 253 12.36 5.45 -13.40
CA ARG A 253 11.50 6.38 -14.13
C ARG A 253 12.05 6.62 -15.54
N GLN A 254 13.35 6.84 -15.67
CA GLN A 254 14.00 7.03 -16.97
C GLN A 254 13.90 5.77 -17.83
N ALA A 255 14.16 4.58 -17.25
CA ALA A 255 14.04 3.30 -17.94
C ALA A 255 12.62 3.05 -18.46
N LEU A 256 11.59 3.34 -17.67
CA LEU A 256 10.19 3.25 -18.09
C LEU A 256 9.87 4.21 -19.25
N LEU A 257 10.29 5.47 -19.15
CA LEU A 257 10.08 6.46 -20.21
C LEU A 257 10.79 6.08 -21.52
N ALA A 258 11.99 5.51 -21.43
CA ALA A 258 12.76 5.04 -22.57
C ALA A 258 12.36 3.64 -23.07
N LYS A 259 11.43 2.96 -22.37
CA LYS A 259 11.10 1.54 -22.57
C LYS A 259 12.33 0.61 -22.54
N ASP A 260 13.32 0.95 -21.72
CA ASP A 260 14.51 0.13 -21.49
C ASP A 260 14.19 -0.99 -20.50
N HIS A 261 13.64 -2.08 -21.04
CA HIS A 261 13.24 -3.25 -20.28
C HIS A 261 14.42 -3.97 -19.62
N ALA A 262 15.60 -3.97 -20.24
CA ALA A 262 16.79 -4.59 -19.66
C ALA A 262 17.25 -3.85 -18.41
N LYS A 263 17.28 -2.51 -18.47
CA LYS A 263 17.60 -1.69 -17.30
C LYS A 263 16.54 -1.82 -16.21
N LEU A 264 15.24 -1.83 -16.56
CA LEU A 264 14.17 -2.05 -15.59
C LEU A 264 14.32 -3.38 -14.84
N ALA A 265 14.60 -4.47 -15.55
CA ALA A 265 14.84 -5.79 -14.97
C ALA A 265 16.03 -5.77 -13.99
N SER A 266 17.15 -5.15 -14.39
CA SER A 266 18.33 -4.99 -13.54
C SER A 266 18.03 -4.18 -12.27
N LEU A 267 17.29 -3.08 -12.39
CA LEU A 267 16.91 -2.21 -11.28
C LEU A 267 15.96 -2.91 -10.29
N MET A 268 15.00 -3.68 -10.78
CA MET A 268 14.12 -4.49 -9.93
C MET A 268 14.95 -5.47 -9.09
N ASN A 269 15.89 -6.18 -9.71
CA ASN A 269 16.71 -7.13 -8.99
C ASN A 269 17.60 -6.43 -7.95
N ARG A 270 18.30 -5.37 -8.37
CA ARG A 270 19.18 -4.58 -7.51
C ARG A 270 18.44 -4.01 -6.30
N ASN A 271 17.20 -3.56 -6.46
CA ASN A 271 16.43 -3.01 -5.34
C ASN A 271 16.21 -4.06 -4.24
N PHE A 272 15.89 -5.31 -4.60
CA PHE A 272 15.75 -6.37 -3.62
C PHE A 272 17.10 -6.75 -3.01
N ASP A 273 18.17 -6.81 -3.80
CA ASP A 273 19.49 -7.18 -3.30
C ASP A 273 19.99 -6.17 -2.25
N LEU A 274 19.77 -4.87 -2.49
CA LEU A 274 20.04 -3.81 -1.50
C LEU A 274 19.16 -3.93 -0.25
N ARG A 275 17.88 -4.30 -0.42
CA ARG A 275 17.00 -4.56 0.72
C ARG A 275 17.54 -5.73 1.55
N ARG A 276 17.94 -6.82 0.90
CA ARG A 276 18.48 -8.01 1.56
C ARG A 276 19.78 -7.72 2.29
N SER A 277 20.68 -6.91 1.71
CA SER A 277 21.93 -6.52 2.37
C SER A 277 21.72 -5.66 3.62
N MET A 278 20.68 -4.81 3.64
CA MET A 278 20.36 -3.98 4.81
C MET A 278 19.63 -4.74 5.91
N PHE A 279 18.63 -5.56 5.56
CA PHE A 279 17.74 -6.21 6.51
C PHE A 279 18.27 -7.57 7.00
N GLY A 280 19.01 -8.30 6.16
CA GLY A 280 19.45 -9.65 6.45
C GLY A 280 18.35 -10.71 6.25
N ASP A 281 18.79 -11.95 6.05
CA ASP A 281 17.90 -13.05 5.67
C ASP A 281 16.89 -13.42 6.76
N ASP A 282 17.31 -13.33 8.03
CA ASP A 282 16.44 -13.62 9.18
C ASP A 282 15.25 -12.66 9.26
N ALA A 283 15.47 -11.37 8.96
CA ALA A 283 14.42 -10.37 8.96
C ALA A 283 13.51 -10.46 7.74
N LEU A 284 14.03 -10.93 6.59
CA LEU A 284 13.24 -11.10 5.39
C LEU A 284 12.46 -12.42 5.36
N GLY A 285 12.98 -13.46 6.02
CA GLY A 285 12.35 -14.77 6.12
C GLY A 285 12.58 -15.65 4.87
N ALA A 286 12.91 -16.92 5.09
CA ALA A 286 13.30 -17.85 4.03
C ALA A 286 12.22 -18.05 2.95
N LEU A 287 10.94 -18.07 3.33
CA LEU A 287 9.82 -18.21 2.39
C LEU A 287 9.73 -17.01 1.44
N ASN A 288 9.89 -15.79 1.95
CA ASN A 288 9.83 -14.58 1.14
C ASN A 288 11.03 -14.50 0.19
N ILE A 289 12.23 -14.85 0.67
CA ILE A 289 13.43 -14.91 -0.19
C ILE A 289 13.22 -15.94 -1.29
N LYS A 290 12.74 -17.14 -0.96
CA LYS A 290 12.42 -18.18 -1.96
C LYS A 290 11.44 -17.67 -3.03
N MET A 291 10.44 -16.89 -2.64
CA MET A 291 9.45 -16.29 -3.55
C MET A 291 10.08 -15.32 -4.56
N VAL A 292 11.18 -14.66 -4.19
CA VAL A 292 11.96 -13.80 -5.12
C VAL A 292 12.87 -14.65 -5.99
N GLU A 293 13.58 -15.62 -5.42
CA GLU A 293 14.58 -16.41 -6.15
C GLU A 293 13.98 -17.36 -7.20
N VAL A 294 12.79 -17.92 -6.97
CA VAL A 294 12.14 -18.84 -7.92
C VAL A 294 11.92 -18.19 -9.31
N PRO A 295 11.32 -17.00 -9.42
CA PRO A 295 11.27 -16.25 -10.68
C PRO A 295 12.65 -16.00 -11.32
N ARG A 296 13.66 -15.68 -10.52
CA ARG A 296 15.01 -15.37 -11.01
C ARG A 296 15.70 -16.56 -11.65
N GLN A 297 15.40 -17.78 -11.19
CA GLN A 297 15.94 -19.01 -11.76
C GLN A 297 15.54 -19.24 -13.23
N VAL A 298 14.43 -18.64 -13.67
CA VAL A 298 13.99 -18.68 -15.08
C VAL A 298 14.33 -17.40 -15.86
N GLY A 299 15.14 -16.52 -15.27
CA GLY A 299 15.60 -15.26 -15.86
C GLY A 299 14.68 -14.06 -15.65
N ALA A 300 13.54 -14.22 -14.96
CA ALA A 300 12.67 -13.09 -14.66
C ALA A 300 13.30 -12.17 -13.59
N ALA A 301 13.07 -10.87 -13.71
CA ALA A 301 13.39 -9.95 -12.63
C ALA A 301 12.29 -10.01 -11.56
N SER A 302 12.66 -9.94 -10.29
CA SER A 302 11.68 -10.04 -9.21
C SER A 302 12.14 -9.33 -7.93
N LYS A 303 11.16 -8.80 -7.19
CA LYS A 303 11.36 -8.15 -5.90
C LYS A 303 10.07 -8.07 -5.10
N PHE A 304 10.17 -7.74 -3.81
CA PHE A 304 8.99 -7.49 -2.98
C PHE A 304 8.13 -6.33 -3.50
N THR A 305 6.82 -6.50 -3.35
CA THR A 305 5.81 -5.44 -3.56
C THR A 305 5.73 -4.46 -2.38
N GLY A 306 6.21 -4.88 -1.20
CA GLY A 306 6.14 -4.14 0.06
C GLY A 306 7.15 -4.66 1.08
N SER A 307 6.68 -4.95 2.30
CA SER A 307 7.54 -5.45 3.39
C SER A 307 7.90 -6.95 3.27
N GLY A 308 7.06 -7.74 2.60
CA GLY A 308 7.18 -9.20 2.43
C GLY A 308 5.82 -9.81 2.06
N GLY A 309 5.75 -11.12 1.85
CA GLY A 309 4.50 -11.87 1.59
C GLY A 309 3.96 -11.81 0.16
N ALA A 310 4.44 -10.89 -0.67
CA ALA A 310 4.23 -10.89 -2.11
C ALA A 310 5.41 -10.28 -2.88
N VAL A 311 5.55 -10.72 -4.12
CA VAL A 311 6.61 -10.38 -5.08
C VAL A 311 5.96 -9.91 -6.37
N VAL A 312 6.56 -8.89 -6.99
CA VAL A 312 6.29 -8.53 -8.38
C VAL A 312 7.42 -9.07 -9.24
N ALA A 313 7.08 -9.66 -10.38
CA ALA A 313 8.01 -10.18 -11.36
C ALA A 313 7.78 -9.56 -12.74
N PHE A 314 8.87 -9.43 -13.50
CA PHE A 314 8.89 -8.97 -14.88
C PHE A 314 9.70 -9.97 -15.72
N CYS A 315 9.13 -10.40 -16.84
CA CYS A 315 9.76 -11.34 -17.78
C CYS A 315 10.30 -10.58 -19.01
N PRO A 316 11.58 -10.13 -19.02
CA PRO A 316 12.15 -9.40 -20.16
C PRO A 316 12.21 -10.22 -21.45
N ASP A 317 12.26 -11.54 -21.37
CA ASP A 317 12.33 -12.43 -22.55
C ASP A 317 10.95 -12.81 -23.09
N GLY A 318 9.88 -12.19 -22.57
CA GLY A 318 8.53 -12.30 -23.11
C GLY A 318 7.74 -13.54 -22.64
N PRO A 319 6.69 -13.93 -23.39
CA PRO A 319 5.67 -14.88 -22.92
C PRO A 319 6.18 -16.28 -22.57
N GLU A 320 7.20 -16.80 -23.28
CA GLU A 320 7.74 -18.14 -22.95
C GLU A 320 8.41 -18.16 -21.58
N GLN A 321 9.07 -17.07 -21.18
CA GLN A 321 9.62 -16.93 -19.84
C GLN A 321 8.51 -16.80 -18.79
N ALA A 322 7.40 -16.14 -19.13
CA ALA A 322 6.23 -16.09 -18.25
C ALA A 322 5.62 -17.48 -18.00
N THR A 323 5.56 -18.35 -19.01
CA THR A 323 5.15 -19.75 -18.82
C THR A 323 6.11 -20.49 -17.89
N ARG A 324 7.42 -20.36 -18.11
CA ARG A 324 8.43 -20.97 -17.20
C ARG A 324 8.33 -20.44 -15.77
N LEU A 325 8.03 -19.15 -15.61
CA LEU A 325 7.81 -18.52 -14.31
C LEU A 325 6.58 -19.10 -13.60
N GLN A 326 5.46 -19.27 -14.32
CA GLN A 326 4.24 -19.88 -13.81
C GLN A 326 4.55 -21.30 -13.30
N ASP A 327 5.13 -22.15 -14.14
CA ASP A 327 5.46 -23.54 -13.82
C ASP A 327 6.38 -23.64 -12.59
N ALA A 328 7.40 -22.77 -12.51
CA ALA A 328 8.36 -22.77 -11.40
C ALA A 328 7.71 -22.32 -10.09
N CYS A 329 6.85 -21.30 -10.12
CA CYS A 329 6.14 -20.80 -8.96
C CYS A 329 5.09 -21.79 -8.44
N GLU A 330 4.31 -22.42 -9.32
CA GLU A 330 3.34 -23.44 -8.95
C GLU A 330 4.00 -24.64 -8.28
N LYS A 331 5.11 -25.16 -8.86
CA LYS A 331 5.91 -26.22 -8.24
C LYS A 331 6.48 -25.83 -6.87
N ALA A 332 6.73 -24.55 -6.66
CA ALA A 332 7.22 -24.01 -5.39
C ALA A 332 6.10 -23.73 -4.37
N GLY A 333 4.82 -23.88 -4.75
CA GLY A 333 3.66 -23.63 -3.91
C GLY A 333 3.21 -22.17 -3.85
N PHE A 334 3.56 -21.36 -4.85
CA PHE A 334 3.16 -19.95 -4.94
C PHE A 334 2.04 -19.76 -5.95
N ILE A 335 1.16 -18.79 -5.67
CA ILE A 335 0.14 -18.32 -6.62
C ILE A 335 0.76 -17.24 -7.49
N VAL A 336 0.50 -17.31 -8.80
CA VAL A 336 0.89 -16.29 -9.77
C VAL A 336 -0.35 -15.74 -10.45
N GLN A 337 -0.40 -14.42 -10.60
CA GLN A 337 -1.46 -13.72 -11.32
C GLN A 337 -0.88 -12.59 -12.18
N PRO A 338 -1.40 -12.37 -13.40
CA PRO A 338 -1.11 -11.15 -14.15
C PRO A 338 -1.52 -9.91 -13.34
N VAL A 339 -0.67 -8.90 -13.32
CA VAL A 339 -0.95 -7.61 -12.67
C VAL A 339 -1.94 -6.83 -13.53
N GLN A 340 -3.07 -6.46 -12.92
CA GLN A 340 -4.04 -5.55 -13.50
C GLN A 340 -3.84 -4.17 -12.87
N VAL A 341 -3.60 -3.14 -13.67
CA VAL A 341 -3.30 -1.79 -13.18
C VAL A 341 -4.58 -0.95 -13.20
N VAL A 342 -4.89 -0.30 -12.09
CA VAL A 342 -5.99 0.68 -12.02
C VAL A 342 -5.54 1.97 -12.72
N PRO A 343 -6.37 2.62 -13.54
CA PRO A 343 -6.07 3.96 -14.04
C PRO A 343 -5.96 5.00 -12.92
N SER A 344 -5.67 6.25 -13.27
CA SER A 344 -5.76 7.38 -12.33
C SER A 344 -7.15 7.41 -11.67
N LEU A 345 -7.17 7.64 -10.35
CA LEU A 345 -8.38 7.88 -9.57
C LEU A 345 -8.64 9.38 -9.35
N LEU A 346 -7.71 10.25 -9.76
CA LEU A 346 -7.87 11.69 -9.61
C LEU A 346 -8.94 12.23 -10.55
N THR A 347 -9.83 13.05 -9.99
CA THR A 347 -10.83 13.80 -10.75
C THR A 347 -10.26 15.11 -11.28
N GLU A 348 -10.93 15.74 -12.25
CA GLU A 348 -10.56 17.10 -12.69
C GLU A 348 -10.55 18.12 -11.55
N ALA A 349 -11.39 17.93 -10.54
CA ALA A 349 -11.43 18.79 -9.36
C ALA A 349 -10.16 18.63 -8.50
N ASP A 350 -9.67 17.39 -8.33
CA ASP A 350 -8.43 17.12 -7.59
C ASP A 350 -7.22 17.78 -8.28
N LEU A 351 -7.16 17.73 -9.61
CA LEU A 351 -6.08 18.34 -10.40
C LEU A 351 -6.07 19.88 -10.33
N LYS A 352 -7.25 20.52 -10.25
CA LYS A 352 -7.33 21.98 -10.12
C LYS A 352 -6.83 22.47 -8.76
N ILE A 353 -7.15 21.75 -7.68
CA ILE A 353 -6.76 22.10 -6.30
C ILE A 353 -5.25 21.94 -6.07
N SER A 354 -4.61 21.00 -6.77
CA SER A 354 -3.15 20.75 -6.71
C SER A 354 -2.28 21.91 -7.22
N SER A 355 -2.84 22.74 -8.13
CA SER A 355 -2.10 23.83 -8.80
C SER A 355 -2.20 25.21 -8.12
N SER A 356 -2.82 25.26 -6.93
CA SER A 356 -3.04 26.47 -6.11
C SER A 356 -2.51 26.31 -4.69
#